data_AF-A0A4W5MES2-F1
#
_entry.id   AF-A0A4W5MES2-F1
#
_cell.length_a   1.000
_cell.length_b   1.000
_cell.length_c   1.000
_cell.angle_alpha   90.00
_cell.angle_beta   90.00
_cell.angle_gamma   90.00
#
_symmetry.space_group_name_H-M   'P 1'
#
loop_
_entity.id
_entity.type
_entity.pdbx_description
1 polymer ?
#
loop_
_entity_poly.entity_id
_entity_poly.type
_entity_poly.pdbx_seq_one_letter_code
_entity_poly.pdbx_strand_id
1 'polypeptide(L)'
;MRQVGSYKKGTMTTGHNVADLAVILKILPSVETVTALGTKVVETLRTQDPSEVLSMLPNKTGFEISSADATVKILIATVPHNMRKLEPDVHIDMKLLQNSMAAVRHARWFEENASLHVSCVLGVWFWPIRVKVLVRLLKDLRTRFPGFEPLTPWMLDLLGHSAVMNNPSRQPLALNVAFRRSLQMLSSGLFLPGSAGIADPCENGHYRVFTVMNLVQQDMVCLTAQTLVRLLSHGGYMKILGLDGDASRKSTHLNMR
;
A
#
# COMPACT_ATOMS: atom_id res chain seq x y z
N MET A 1 12.16 4.85 -15.83
CA MET A 1 10.80 4.79 -15.26
C MET A 1 10.57 3.40 -14.67
N ARG A 2 9.78 3.29 -13.60
CA ARG A 2 9.36 2.01 -13.00
C ARG A 2 7.88 2.09 -12.64
N GLN A 3 7.10 1.05 -12.93
CA GLN A 3 5.74 0.92 -12.40
C GLN A 3 5.82 0.59 -10.90
N VAL A 4 5.01 1.24 -10.08
CA VAL A 4 4.97 1.05 -8.62
C VAL A 4 3.53 1.04 -8.10
N GLY A 5 3.37 1.02 -6.78
CA GLY A 5 2.05 1.13 -6.15
C GLY A 5 1.12 -0.07 -6.38
N SER A 6 -0.17 0.16 -6.20
CA SER A 6 -1.20 -0.89 -6.26
C SER A 6 -1.34 -1.50 -7.65
N TYR A 7 -1.15 -0.71 -8.71
CA TYR A 7 -1.20 -1.16 -10.10
C TYR A 7 -0.12 -2.22 -10.38
N LYS A 8 1.16 -1.91 -10.12
CA LYS A 8 2.25 -2.88 -10.31
C LYS A 8 2.09 -4.14 -9.45
N LYS A 9 1.58 -3.98 -8.22
CA LYS A 9 1.40 -5.08 -7.26
C LYS A 9 0.17 -5.96 -7.58
N GLY A 10 -0.74 -5.51 -8.45
CA GLY A 10 -2.01 -6.18 -8.71
C GLY A 10 -2.94 -6.17 -7.49
N THR A 11 -2.91 -5.10 -6.71
CA THR A 11 -3.70 -4.91 -5.48
C THR A 11 -4.60 -3.69 -5.55
N MET A 12 -5.03 -3.29 -6.75
CA MET A 12 -6.01 -2.23 -6.95
C MET A 12 -7.40 -2.64 -6.46
N THR A 13 -8.20 -1.63 -6.09
CA THR A 13 -9.59 -1.80 -5.64
C THR A 13 -10.50 -1.07 -6.63
N THR A 14 -11.68 -1.63 -6.89
CA THR A 14 -12.70 -1.00 -7.74
C THR A 14 -13.06 0.38 -7.22
N GLY A 15 -13.31 1.33 -8.13
CA GLY A 15 -13.62 2.72 -7.81
C GLY A 15 -12.39 3.60 -7.53
N HIS A 16 -11.18 3.02 -7.53
CA HIS A 16 -9.93 3.79 -7.38
C HIS A 16 -8.93 3.41 -8.48
N ASN A 17 -9.25 3.82 -9.71
CA ASN A 17 -8.47 3.50 -10.91
C ASN A 17 -7.23 4.40 -11.06
N VAL A 18 -6.35 4.32 -10.07
CA VAL A 18 -5.12 5.12 -9.99
C VAL A 18 -3.89 4.22 -10.06
N ALA A 19 -3.01 4.48 -11.02
CA ALA A 19 -1.72 3.83 -11.16
C ALA A 19 -0.57 4.77 -10.80
N ASP A 20 0.51 4.23 -10.22
CA ASP A 20 1.67 5.02 -9.83
C ASP A 20 2.89 4.62 -10.68
N LEU A 21 3.60 5.61 -11.23
CA LEU A 21 4.84 5.44 -11.98
C LEU A 21 5.95 6.26 -11.33
N ALA A 22 7.06 5.63 -10.99
CA ALA A 22 8.24 6.32 -10.48
C ALA A 22 9.19 6.71 -11.64
N VAL A 23 9.50 7.99 -11.75
CA VAL A 23 10.46 8.53 -12.73
C VAL A 23 11.70 9.01 -11.99
N ILE A 24 12.82 8.32 -12.23
CA ILE A 24 14.11 8.61 -11.59
C ILE A 24 14.88 9.57 -12.50
N LEU A 25 14.99 10.83 -12.08
CA LEU A 25 15.75 11.86 -12.79
C LEU A 25 17.25 11.75 -12.47
N LYS A 26 18.08 11.91 -13.50
CA LYS A 26 19.54 12.04 -13.35
C LYS A 26 19.96 13.47 -12.99
N ILE A 27 19.08 14.44 -13.20
CA ILE A 27 19.24 15.85 -12.86
C ILE A 27 18.57 16.17 -11.51
N LEU A 28 18.79 17.39 -11.00
CA LEU A 28 18.13 17.87 -9.80
C LEU A 28 16.63 18.11 -10.09
N PRO A 29 15.73 17.57 -9.25
CA PRO A 29 14.29 17.65 -9.49
C PRO A 29 13.72 19.00 -9.04
N SER A 30 13.87 20.04 -9.88
CA SER A 30 13.21 21.34 -9.64
C SER A 30 11.73 21.31 -10.01
N VAL A 31 10.93 22.16 -9.36
CA VAL A 31 9.48 22.26 -9.65
C VAL A 31 9.22 22.60 -11.12
N GLU A 32 10.05 23.48 -11.69
CA GLU A 32 10.00 23.87 -13.10
C GLU A 32 10.30 22.68 -14.03
N THR A 33 11.36 21.92 -13.74
CA THR A 33 11.75 20.74 -14.53
C THR A 33 10.63 19.70 -14.53
N VAL A 34 9.99 19.50 -13.38
CA VAL A 34 8.90 18.53 -13.22
C VAL A 34 7.65 18.98 -13.96
N THR A 35 7.32 20.27 -13.90
CA THR A 35 6.19 20.85 -14.63
C THR A 35 6.42 20.78 -16.14
N ALA A 36 7.62 21.15 -16.61
CA ALA A 36 8.00 21.07 -18.02
C ALA A 36 7.96 19.61 -18.53
N LEU A 37 8.40 18.65 -17.71
CA LEU A 37 8.28 17.23 -18.02
C LEU A 37 6.81 16.81 -18.15
N GLY A 38 5.95 17.21 -17.21
CA GLY A 38 4.51 16.91 -17.24
C GLY A 38 3.84 17.45 -18.50
N THR A 39 4.09 18.72 -18.85
CA THR A 39 3.53 19.36 -20.05
C THR A 39 3.97 18.62 -21.31
N LYS A 40 5.28 18.34 -21.43
CA LYS A 40 5.83 17.61 -22.58
C LYS A 40 5.23 16.21 -22.74
N VAL A 41 5.01 15.50 -21.63
CA VAL A 41 4.39 14.16 -21.67
C VAL A 41 2.97 14.26 -22.19
N VAL A 42 2.15 15.19 -21.69
CA VAL A 42 0.76 15.33 -22.13
C VAL A 42 0.63 15.84 -23.57
N GLU A 43 1.50 16.75 -24.01
CA GLU A 43 1.57 17.15 -25.43
C GLU A 43 1.91 15.97 -26.34
N THR A 44 2.85 15.12 -25.93
CA THR A 44 3.22 13.91 -26.68
C THR A 44 2.05 12.94 -26.76
N LEU A 45 1.31 12.74 -25.65
CA LEU A 45 0.13 11.86 -25.64
C LEU A 45 -1.00 12.41 -26.52
N ARG A 46 -1.27 13.71 -26.48
CA ARG A 46 -2.27 14.37 -27.34
C ARG A 46 -1.91 14.31 -28.83
N THR A 47 -0.62 14.25 -29.15
CA THR A 47 -0.16 14.09 -30.53
C THR A 47 -0.36 12.65 -31.03
N GLN A 48 -0.24 11.67 -30.13
CA GLN A 48 -0.45 10.25 -30.44
C GLN A 48 -1.93 9.87 -30.52
N ASP A 49 -2.75 10.42 -29.63
CA ASP A 49 -4.20 10.26 -29.63
C ASP A 49 -4.91 11.60 -29.38
N PRO A 50 -5.25 12.34 -30.45
CA PRO A 50 -5.95 13.62 -30.34
C PRO A 50 -7.39 13.51 -29.82
N SER A 51 -7.97 12.30 -29.84
CA SER A 51 -9.35 12.07 -29.41
C SER A 51 -9.49 11.97 -27.89
N GLU A 52 -8.40 11.63 -27.20
CA GLU A 52 -8.40 11.46 -25.75
C GLU A 52 -8.23 12.80 -25.01
N VAL A 53 -9.21 13.14 -24.18
CA VAL A 53 -9.16 14.36 -23.35
C VAL A 53 -8.36 14.07 -22.09
N LEU A 54 -7.10 14.50 -22.10
CA LEU A 54 -6.18 14.35 -20.97
C LEU A 54 -5.95 15.67 -20.22
N SER A 55 -5.95 15.59 -18.89
CA SER A 55 -5.57 16.68 -17.99
C SER A 55 -4.25 16.36 -17.29
N MET A 56 -3.41 17.39 -17.09
CA MET A 56 -2.14 17.29 -16.38
C MET A 56 -2.15 18.25 -15.20
N LEU A 57 -1.87 17.75 -13.99
CA LEU A 57 -1.76 18.58 -12.79
C LEU A 57 -0.45 18.30 -12.05
N PRO A 58 0.39 19.32 -11.81
CA PRO A 58 1.56 19.16 -10.96
C PRO A 58 1.12 18.95 -9.50
N ASN A 59 1.89 18.13 -8.77
CA ASN A 59 1.65 17.85 -7.36
C ASN A 59 2.98 17.86 -6.57
N LYS A 60 2.90 17.80 -5.24
CA LYS A 60 4.10 17.88 -4.38
C LYS A 60 5.14 16.77 -4.67
N THR A 61 4.68 15.62 -5.17
CA THR A 61 5.52 14.45 -5.46
C THR A 61 5.99 14.37 -6.91
N GLY A 62 5.52 15.26 -7.79
CA GLY A 62 5.64 15.11 -9.23
C GLY A 62 4.47 15.74 -9.99
N PHE A 63 3.74 14.93 -10.73
CA PHE A 63 2.53 15.35 -11.44
C PHE A 63 1.60 14.16 -11.65
N GLU A 64 0.36 14.41 -12.06
CA GLU A 64 -0.60 13.37 -12.42
C GLU A 64 -1.24 13.68 -13.76
N ILE A 65 -1.56 12.62 -14.50
CA ILE A 65 -2.25 12.68 -15.78
C ILE A 65 -3.55 11.91 -15.61
N SER A 66 -4.68 12.57 -15.87
CA SER A 66 -6.00 11.99 -15.71
C SER A 66 -6.79 12.03 -17.02
N SER A 67 -7.41 10.91 -17.35
CA SER A 67 -8.47 10.78 -18.35
C SER A 67 -9.84 10.71 -17.65
N ALA A 68 -10.91 10.47 -18.41
CA ALA A 68 -12.25 10.27 -17.87
C ALA A 68 -12.34 9.03 -16.95
N ASP A 69 -11.55 7.99 -17.23
CA ASP A 69 -11.68 6.68 -16.59
C ASP A 69 -10.55 6.32 -15.62
N ALA A 70 -9.39 6.97 -15.74
CA ALA A 70 -8.18 6.59 -15.01
C ALA A 70 -7.26 7.78 -14.71
N THR A 71 -6.48 7.63 -13.64
CA THR A 71 -5.41 8.57 -13.30
C THR A 71 -4.08 7.84 -13.18
N VAL A 72 -3.02 8.41 -13.76
CA VAL A 72 -1.65 7.98 -13.57
C VAL A 72 -0.91 9.05 -12.79
N LYS A 73 -0.40 8.68 -11.61
CA LYS A 73 0.45 9.55 -10.78
C LYS A 73 1.92 9.28 -11.09
N ILE A 74 2.64 10.33 -11.45
CA ILE A 74 4.06 10.28 -11.71
C ILE A 74 4.78 10.76 -10.45
N LEU A 75 5.42 9.82 -9.77
CA LEU A 75 6.25 10.05 -8.60
C LEU A 75 7.68 10.36 -9.05
N ILE A 76 8.12 11.58 -8.82
CA ILE A 76 9.49 11.98 -9.12
C ILE A 76 10.42 11.44 -8.05
N ALA A 77 11.51 10.85 -8.51
CA ALA A 77 12.62 10.39 -7.72
C ALA A 77 13.92 10.89 -8.35
N THR A 78 15.01 10.84 -7.60
CA THR A 78 16.34 11.18 -8.13
C THR A 78 17.38 10.21 -7.59
N VAL A 79 18.57 10.22 -8.18
CA VAL A 79 19.69 9.38 -7.74
C VAL A 79 20.24 9.85 -6.38
N PRO A 80 20.76 8.95 -5.51
CA PRO A 80 21.22 9.31 -4.17
C PRO A 80 22.29 10.41 -4.13
N HIS A 81 23.09 10.56 -5.19
CA HIS A 81 24.07 11.63 -5.29
C HIS A 81 23.42 13.03 -5.32
N ASN A 82 22.29 13.17 -6.01
CA ASN A 82 21.57 14.44 -6.16
C ASN A 82 20.85 14.84 -4.87
N MET A 83 20.44 13.86 -4.07
CA MET A 83 19.79 14.09 -2.78
C MET A 83 20.64 14.97 -1.85
N ARG A 84 21.97 14.85 -1.90
CA ARG A 84 22.90 15.64 -1.07
C ARG A 84 23.08 17.08 -1.54
N LYS A 85 22.56 17.43 -2.72
CA LYS A 85 22.69 18.74 -3.37
C LYS A 85 21.33 19.47 -3.48
N LEU A 86 20.32 18.99 -2.75
CA LEU A 86 18.99 19.59 -2.78
C LEU A 86 19.01 20.91 -2.01
N GLU A 87 18.63 21.97 -2.70
CA GLU A 87 18.31 23.26 -2.10
C GLU A 87 16.82 23.32 -1.73
N PRO A 88 16.48 23.77 -0.50
CA PRO A 88 15.10 24.09 -0.11
C PRO A 88 14.47 25.10 -1.08
N ASP A 89 13.15 25.07 -1.22
CA ASP A 89 12.33 25.98 -2.05
C ASP A 89 12.50 25.87 -3.58
N VAL A 90 13.64 25.39 -4.07
CA VAL A 90 13.89 25.16 -5.51
C VAL A 90 13.51 23.74 -5.93
N HIS A 91 13.83 22.76 -5.09
CA HIS A 91 13.69 21.34 -5.39
C HIS A 91 12.54 20.69 -4.64
N ILE A 92 12.08 19.54 -5.16
CA ILE A 92 11.17 18.68 -4.42
C ILE A 92 11.82 18.26 -3.10
N ASP A 93 11.03 18.32 -2.03
CA ASP A 93 11.46 17.94 -0.69
C ASP A 93 12.10 16.55 -0.65
N MET A 94 13.22 16.46 0.08
CA MET A 94 14.01 15.25 0.23
C MET A 94 13.15 14.08 0.67
N LYS A 95 12.23 14.28 1.63
CA LYS A 95 11.38 13.22 2.17
C LYS A 95 10.46 12.64 1.10
N LEU A 96 9.92 13.49 0.21
CA LEU A 96 9.08 13.05 -0.89
C LEU A 96 9.86 12.23 -1.93
N LEU A 97 11.07 12.68 -2.27
CA LEU A 97 11.96 11.93 -3.18
C LEU A 97 12.37 10.57 -2.59
N GLN A 98 12.63 10.51 -1.29
CA GLN A 98 12.90 9.26 -0.56
C GLN A 98 11.68 8.33 -0.57
N ASN A 99 10.47 8.85 -0.36
CA ASN A 99 9.23 8.09 -0.44
C ASN A 99 9.01 7.50 -1.85
N SER A 100 9.26 8.28 -2.92
CA SER A 100 9.21 7.79 -4.30
C SER A 100 10.21 6.66 -4.55
N MET A 101 11.44 6.79 -4.02
CA MET A 101 12.44 5.73 -4.09
C MET A 101 12.06 4.50 -3.25
N ALA A 102 11.42 4.69 -2.09
CA ALA A 102 10.88 3.60 -1.28
C ALA A 102 9.78 2.85 -2.03
N ALA A 103 8.89 3.55 -2.74
CA ALA A 103 7.87 2.92 -3.57
C ALA A 103 8.46 1.99 -4.65
N VAL A 104 9.61 2.35 -5.23
CA VAL A 104 10.35 1.49 -6.16
C VAL A 104 10.88 0.23 -5.46
N ARG A 105 11.47 0.38 -4.27
CA ARG A 105 11.96 -0.77 -3.47
C ARG A 105 10.80 -1.68 -3.06
N HIS A 106 9.70 -1.11 -2.57
CA HIS A 106 8.49 -1.85 -2.18
C HIS A 106 7.88 -2.62 -3.35
N ALA A 107 7.83 -2.02 -4.54
CA ALA A 107 7.32 -2.69 -5.73
C ALA A 107 8.18 -3.89 -6.13
N ARG A 108 9.52 -3.73 -6.11
CA ARG A 108 10.46 -4.81 -6.37
C ARG A 108 10.36 -5.93 -5.34
N TRP A 109 10.37 -5.59 -4.06
CA TRP A 109 10.23 -6.57 -2.99
C TRP A 109 8.91 -7.34 -3.10
N PHE A 110 7.81 -6.66 -3.39
CA PHE A 110 6.50 -7.31 -3.52
C PHE A 110 6.43 -8.23 -4.74
N GLU A 111 7.08 -7.87 -5.84
CA GLU A 111 7.22 -8.74 -7.00
C GLU A 111 7.99 -10.03 -6.63
N GLU A 112 9.17 -9.89 -6.03
CA GLU A 112 10.06 -10.99 -5.67
C GLU A 112 9.49 -11.91 -4.56
N ASN A 113 8.78 -11.35 -3.57
CA ASN A 113 8.40 -12.06 -2.35
C ASN A 113 6.89 -12.32 -2.20
N ALA A 114 6.03 -11.48 -2.78
CA ALA A 114 4.58 -11.64 -2.66
C ALA A 114 3.90 -12.10 -3.97
N SER A 115 4.59 -11.95 -5.11
CA SER A 115 4.05 -12.32 -6.43
C SER A 115 4.71 -13.54 -7.07
N LEU A 116 5.91 -13.94 -6.63
CA LEU A 116 6.74 -14.95 -7.30
C LEU A 116 6.92 -16.28 -6.55
N HIS A 117 6.14 -16.56 -5.49
CA HIS A 117 6.18 -17.90 -4.89
C HIS A 117 5.53 -18.94 -5.81
N VAL A 118 6.36 -19.50 -6.68
CA VAL A 118 6.19 -20.79 -7.34
C VAL A 118 6.34 -21.86 -6.27
N SER A 119 5.24 -22.24 -5.62
CA SER A 119 5.18 -23.55 -4.96
C SER A 119 4.66 -24.53 -6.01
N CYS A 120 5.59 -25.21 -6.69
CA CYS A 120 5.25 -26.35 -7.53
C CYS A 120 4.91 -27.51 -6.59
N VAL A 121 3.64 -27.63 -6.24
CA VAL A 121 3.11 -28.84 -5.63
C VAL A 121 2.44 -29.60 -6.77
N LEU A 122 3.03 -30.75 -7.14
CA LEU A 122 2.51 -31.68 -8.15
C LEU A 122 2.44 -31.14 -9.59
N GLY A 123 3.38 -30.29 -10.02
CA GLY A 123 3.43 -29.82 -11.42
C GLY A 123 2.36 -28.78 -11.81
N VAL A 124 1.56 -28.32 -10.84
CA VAL A 124 0.55 -27.29 -11.05
C VAL A 124 1.10 -25.94 -10.58
N TRP A 125 1.16 -24.97 -11.48
CA TRP A 125 1.52 -23.58 -11.19
C TRP A 125 0.41 -22.94 -10.35
N PHE A 126 0.44 -23.08 -9.02
CA PHE A 126 -0.55 -22.44 -8.16
C PHE A 126 -0.18 -20.98 -7.95
N TRP A 127 -0.90 -20.11 -8.67
CA TRP A 127 -0.75 -18.67 -8.67
C TRP A 127 -0.85 -18.07 -7.23
N PRO A 128 0.06 -17.17 -6.79
CA PRO A 128 0.01 -16.52 -5.48
C PRO A 128 -1.06 -15.41 -5.42
N ILE A 129 -2.29 -15.74 -5.81
CA ILE A 129 -3.48 -14.88 -5.72
C ILE A 129 -3.78 -14.51 -4.26
N ARG A 130 -3.38 -15.34 -3.29
CA ARG A 130 -3.80 -15.23 -1.90
C ARG A 130 -3.29 -13.96 -1.21
N VAL A 131 -2.01 -13.63 -1.37
CA VAL A 131 -1.46 -12.39 -0.77
C VAL A 131 -2.13 -11.17 -1.39
N LYS A 132 -2.24 -11.13 -2.73
CA LYS A 132 -2.88 -10.01 -3.45
C LYS A 132 -4.35 -9.83 -3.05
N VAL A 133 -5.12 -10.92 -2.96
CA VAL A 133 -6.52 -10.89 -2.50
C VAL A 133 -6.60 -10.44 -1.06
N LEU A 134 -5.77 -10.97 -0.16
CA LEU A 134 -5.77 -10.58 1.24
C LEU A 134 -5.45 -9.10 1.41
N VAL A 135 -4.44 -8.58 0.71
CA VAL A 135 -4.10 -7.14 0.74
C VAL A 135 -5.28 -6.29 0.27
N ARG A 136 -6.01 -6.70 -0.79
CA ARG A 136 -7.22 -5.99 -1.23
C ARG A 136 -8.32 -6.00 -0.16
N LEU A 137 -8.55 -7.15 0.48
CA LEU A 137 -9.50 -7.25 1.60
C LEU A 137 -9.09 -6.37 2.79
N LEU A 138 -7.80 -6.30 3.11
CA LEU A 138 -7.29 -5.46 4.19
C LEU A 138 -7.40 -3.97 3.86
N LYS A 139 -7.18 -3.57 2.59
CA LYS A 139 -7.42 -2.19 2.13
C LYS A 139 -8.89 -1.80 2.27
N ASP A 140 -9.79 -2.68 1.83
CA ASP A 140 -11.23 -2.49 1.99
C ASP A 140 -11.64 -2.41 3.47
N LEU A 141 -11.10 -3.31 4.30
CA LEU A 141 -11.31 -3.30 5.75
C LEU A 141 -10.84 -1.99 6.38
N ARG A 142 -9.68 -1.47 5.97
CA ARG A 142 -9.17 -0.16 6.41
C ARG A 142 -10.12 0.97 6.04
N THR A 143 -10.70 0.95 4.85
CA THR A 143 -11.66 1.98 4.42
C THR A 143 -12.95 1.93 5.23
N ARG A 144 -13.44 0.73 5.58
CA ARG A 144 -14.70 0.55 6.30
C ARG A 144 -14.59 0.74 7.82
N PHE A 145 -13.43 0.47 8.40
CA PHE A 145 -13.19 0.62 9.83
C PHE A 145 -12.16 1.72 10.09
N PRO A 146 -12.58 2.92 10.55
CA PRO A 146 -11.69 4.07 10.68
C PRO A 146 -10.55 3.83 11.69
N GLY A 147 -10.71 2.89 12.62
CA GLY A 147 -9.64 2.52 13.55
C GLY A 147 -8.41 1.87 12.88
N PHE A 148 -8.51 1.48 11.60
CA PHE A 148 -7.39 1.03 10.78
C PHE A 148 -6.84 2.10 9.84
N GLU A 149 -7.37 3.33 9.85
CA GLU A 149 -6.86 4.45 9.06
C GLU A 149 -5.33 4.61 9.18
N PRO A 150 -4.69 4.47 10.37
CA PRO A 150 -3.25 4.66 10.51
C PRO A 150 -2.40 3.62 9.77
N LEU A 151 -2.96 2.47 9.38
CA LEU A 151 -2.23 1.44 8.65
C LEU A 151 -1.88 1.92 7.25
N THR A 152 -0.59 2.10 6.97
CA THR A 152 -0.14 2.52 5.63
C THR A 152 -0.31 1.39 4.61
N PRO A 153 -0.43 1.70 3.31
CA PRO A 153 -0.50 0.67 2.27
C PRO A 153 0.65 -0.34 2.34
N TRP A 154 1.85 0.11 2.72
CA TRP A 154 3.01 -0.76 2.89
C TRP A 154 2.90 -1.71 4.09
N MET A 155 2.35 -1.23 5.22
CA MET A 155 2.03 -2.11 6.36
C MET A 155 1.03 -3.18 5.97
N LEU A 156 0.02 -2.85 5.18
CA LEU A 156 -0.98 -3.82 4.72
C LEU A 156 -0.36 -4.87 3.79
N ASP A 157 0.55 -4.46 2.90
CA ASP A 157 1.30 -5.38 2.04
C ASP A 157 2.10 -6.39 2.87
N LEU A 158 2.87 -5.89 3.85
CA LEU A 158 3.71 -6.72 4.72
C LEU A 158 2.88 -7.59 5.68
N LEU A 159 1.79 -7.06 6.23
CA LEU A 159 0.86 -7.82 7.07
C LEU A 159 0.20 -8.95 6.27
N GLY A 160 -0.24 -8.65 5.05
CA GLY A 160 -0.82 -9.65 4.15
C GLY A 160 0.19 -10.75 3.79
N HIS A 161 1.41 -10.37 3.43
CA HIS A 161 2.48 -11.32 3.16
C HIS A 161 2.82 -12.18 4.40
N SER A 162 3.05 -11.55 5.56
CA SER A 162 3.39 -12.25 6.80
C SER A 162 2.28 -13.19 7.25
N ALA A 163 1.02 -12.78 7.18
CA ALA A 163 -0.12 -13.62 7.54
C ALA A 163 -0.22 -14.88 6.65
N VAL A 164 0.07 -14.77 5.35
CA VAL A 164 0.00 -15.91 4.42
C VAL A 164 1.25 -16.80 4.49
N MET A 165 2.45 -16.21 4.43
CA MET A 165 3.69 -16.92 4.14
C MET A 165 4.52 -17.25 5.39
N ASN A 166 4.46 -16.41 6.43
CA ASN A 166 5.31 -16.59 7.61
C ASN A 166 4.69 -17.62 8.56
N ASN A 167 4.75 -18.91 8.23
CA ASN A 167 4.20 -19.98 9.06
C ASN A 167 5.09 -21.25 9.00
N PRO A 168 5.02 -22.14 10.00
CA PRO A 168 5.92 -23.30 10.08
C PRO A 168 5.83 -24.26 8.88
N SER A 169 4.65 -24.37 8.27
CA SER A 169 4.45 -25.27 7.12
C SER A 169 5.15 -24.80 5.85
N ARG A 170 5.58 -23.52 5.81
CA ARG A 170 6.14 -22.84 4.63
C ARG A 170 5.25 -22.90 3.38
N GLN A 171 3.99 -23.29 3.55
CA GLN A 171 2.98 -23.29 2.50
C GLN A 171 2.05 -22.07 2.69
N PRO A 172 1.55 -21.48 1.60
CA PRO A 172 0.60 -20.37 1.71
C PRO A 172 -0.67 -20.80 2.45
N LEU A 173 -1.00 -20.11 3.55
CA LEU A 173 -2.26 -20.36 4.26
C LEU A 173 -3.47 -20.11 3.36
N ALA A 174 -4.59 -20.78 3.66
CA ALA A 174 -5.87 -20.50 3.01
C ALA A 174 -6.33 -19.07 3.33
N LEU A 175 -7.07 -18.43 2.40
CA LEU A 175 -7.42 -17.01 2.51
C LEU A 175 -8.19 -16.68 3.80
N ASN A 176 -9.17 -17.52 4.16
CA ASN A 176 -9.94 -17.41 5.39
C ASN A 176 -9.07 -17.50 6.65
N VAL A 177 -8.09 -18.42 6.65
CA VAL A 177 -7.14 -18.59 7.76
C VAL A 177 -6.22 -17.39 7.85
N ALA A 178 -5.66 -16.94 6.72
CA ALA A 178 -4.78 -15.78 6.66
C ALA A 178 -5.50 -14.49 7.08
N PHE A 179 -6.75 -14.29 6.66
CA PHE A 179 -7.57 -13.14 7.05
C PHE A 179 -7.81 -13.10 8.56
N ARG A 180 -8.26 -14.22 9.16
CA ARG A 180 -8.40 -14.35 10.61
C ARG A 180 -7.07 -14.08 11.32
N ARG A 181 -5.98 -14.63 10.79
CA ARG A 181 -4.64 -14.47 11.33
C ARG A 181 -4.17 -13.02 11.31
N SER A 182 -4.43 -12.26 10.23
CA SER A 182 -4.08 -10.83 10.18
C SER A 182 -4.72 -10.05 11.32
N LEU A 183 -6.01 -10.31 11.61
CA LEU A 183 -6.70 -9.70 12.74
C LEU A 183 -6.14 -10.16 14.09
N GLN A 184 -5.85 -11.46 14.24
CA GLN A 184 -5.25 -12.01 15.46
C GLN A 184 -3.89 -11.38 15.75
N MET A 185 -3.02 -11.27 14.75
CA MET A 185 -1.70 -10.65 14.87
C MET A 185 -1.80 -9.20 15.34
N LEU A 186 -2.70 -8.41 14.74
CA LEU A 186 -2.94 -7.04 15.20
C LEU A 186 -3.51 -7.01 16.62
N SER A 187 -4.47 -7.88 16.94
CA SER A 187 -5.12 -7.93 18.25
C SER A 187 -4.20 -8.37 19.40
N SER A 188 -3.18 -9.18 19.08
CA SER A 188 -2.15 -9.62 20.03
C SER A 188 -1.02 -8.59 20.18
N GLY A 189 -1.20 -7.38 19.66
CA GLY A 189 -0.26 -6.29 19.82
C GLY A 189 0.95 -6.32 18.89
N LEU A 190 0.85 -6.91 17.68
CA LEU A 190 1.97 -6.90 16.72
C LEU A 190 2.55 -5.49 16.49
N PHE A 191 1.71 -4.46 16.52
CA PHE A 191 2.10 -3.05 16.33
C PHE A 191 2.00 -2.21 17.61
N LEU A 192 2.12 -2.82 18.78
CA LEU A 192 2.20 -2.11 20.06
C LEU A 192 3.66 -1.87 20.49
N PRO A 193 3.89 -0.92 21.42
CA PRO A 193 5.20 -0.72 22.03
C PRO A 193 5.72 -2.02 22.68
N GLY A 194 7.03 -2.26 22.57
CA GLY A 194 7.66 -3.50 23.03
C GLY A 194 7.58 -4.68 22.06
N SER A 195 6.71 -4.63 21.04
CA SER A 195 6.66 -5.65 19.99
C SER A 195 7.87 -5.58 19.04
N ALA A 196 8.34 -6.74 18.59
CA ALA A 196 9.29 -6.84 17.48
C ALA A 196 8.68 -6.35 16.16
N GLY A 197 7.35 -6.41 16.03
CA GLY A 197 6.61 -5.97 14.85
C GLY A 197 7.01 -6.69 13.58
N ILE A 198 6.87 -5.99 12.45
CA ILE A 198 7.40 -6.44 11.16
C ILE A 198 8.56 -5.50 10.81
N ALA A 199 9.74 -6.08 10.58
CA ALA A 199 10.89 -5.34 10.08
C ALA A 199 10.66 -4.99 8.60
N ASP A 200 11.02 -3.77 8.21
CA ASP A 200 10.95 -3.33 6.81
C ASP A 200 12.07 -4.01 6.00
N PRO A 201 11.74 -4.87 5.03
CA PRO A 201 12.74 -5.56 4.23
C PRO A 201 13.40 -4.64 3.18
N CYS A 202 12.90 -3.41 2.99
CA CYS A 202 13.39 -2.46 2.00
C CYS A 202 14.28 -1.36 2.59
N GLU A 203 14.46 -1.35 3.92
CA GLU A 203 15.31 -0.38 4.63
C GLU A 203 16.50 -1.07 5.28
N ASN A 204 17.58 -0.32 5.47
CA ASN A 204 18.77 -0.83 6.14
C ASN A 204 18.57 -0.81 7.67
N GLY A 205 18.93 -1.92 8.32
CA GLY A 205 18.78 -2.10 9.77
C GLY A 205 17.40 -2.65 10.17
N HIS A 206 17.20 -2.89 11.45
CA HIS A 206 15.94 -3.43 11.98
C HIS A 206 14.88 -2.32 12.17
N TYR A 207 14.49 -1.66 11.07
CA TYR A 207 13.43 -0.67 11.09
C TYR A 207 12.06 -1.34 11.22
N ARG A 208 11.32 -1.06 12.29
CA ARG A 208 9.98 -1.64 12.51
C ARG A 208 8.94 -0.74 11.84
N VAL A 209 8.19 -1.27 10.89
CA VAL A 209 7.32 -0.43 10.03
C VAL A 209 6.28 0.38 10.79
N PHE A 210 5.79 -0.13 11.92
CA PHE A 210 4.72 0.48 12.70
C PHE A 210 5.14 1.72 13.51
N THR A 211 6.44 2.00 13.62
CA THR A 211 6.94 3.15 14.39
C THR A 211 6.60 4.50 13.77
N VAL A 212 6.12 4.52 12.53
CA VAL A 212 5.56 5.74 11.90
C VAL A 212 4.23 6.17 12.53
N MET A 213 3.52 5.25 13.22
CA MET A 213 2.30 5.56 13.95
C MET A 213 2.62 6.04 15.36
N ASN A 214 1.87 7.04 15.84
CA ASN A 214 1.95 7.44 17.24
C ASN A 214 1.29 6.40 18.18
N LEU A 215 1.51 6.52 19.49
CA LEU A 215 1.02 5.53 20.46
C LEU A 215 -0.51 5.39 20.48
N VAL A 216 -1.24 6.49 20.27
CA VAL A 216 -2.71 6.48 20.22
C VAL A 216 -3.22 5.75 18.98
N GLN A 217 -2.55 5.95 17.84
CA GLN A 217 -2.86 5.23 16.60
C GLN A 217 -2.58 3.73 16.73
N GLN A 218 -1.47 3.36 17.39
CA GLN A 218 -1.13 1.95 17.66
C GLN A 218 -2.19 1.27 18.53
N ASP A 219 -2.62 1.94 19.60
CA ASP A 219 -3.70 1.44 20.47
C ASP A 219 -5.02 1.29 19.71
N MET A 220 -5.41 2.31 18.94
CA MET A 220 -6.63 2.30 18.14
C MET A 220 -6.68 1.13 17.15
N VAL A 221 -5.57 0.86 16.44
CA VAL A 221 -5.44 -0.29 15.52
C VAL A 221 -5.61 -1.61 16.29
N CYS A 222 -4.95 -1.74 17.46
CA CYS A 222 -5.02 -2.95 18.27
C CYS A 222 -6.45 -3.19 18.80
N LEU A 223 -7.08 -2.18 19.40
CA LEU A 223 -8.45 -2.23 19.92
C LEU A 223 -9.47 -2.59 18.82
N THR A 224 -9.31 -2.00 17.64
CA THR A 224 -10.15 -2.30 16.48
C THR A 224 -9.99 -3.76 16.06
N ALA A 225 -8.74 -4.25 15.97
CA ALA A 225 -8.48 -5.65 15.66
C ALA A 225 -9.05 -6.60 16.73
N GLN A 226 -8.88 -6.31 18.02
CA GLN A 226 -9.44 -7.10 19.12
C GLN A 226 -10.96 -7.24 19.01
N THR A 227 -11.64 -6.16 18.64
CA THR A 227 -13.10 -6.16 18.45
C THR A 227 -13.51 -7.00 17.25
N LEU A 228 -12.82 -6.85 16.12
CA LEU A 228 -13.11 -7.61 14.91
C LEU A 228 -12.78 -9.11 15.04
N VAL A 229 -11.73 -9.48 15.78
CA VAL A 229 -11.43 -10.90 16.07
C VAL A 229 -12.57 -11.55 16.85
N ARG A 230 -13.09 -10.89 17.90
CA ARG A 230 -14.22 -11.39 18.67
C ARG A 230 -15.46 -11.54 17.78
N LEU A 231 -15.78 -10.52 17.00
CA LEU A 231 -16.90 -10.57 16.05
C LEU A 231 -16.75 -11.71 15.04
N LEU A 232 -15.54 -11.95 14.52
CA LEU A 232 -15.26 -13.04 13.58
C LEU A 232 -15.40 -14.43 14.22
N SER A 233 -15.08 -14.56 15.51
CA SER A 233 -15.26 -15.80 16.26
C SER A 233 -16.74 -16.12 16.54
N HIS A 234 -17.59 -15.10 16.66
CA HIS A 234 -19.05 -15.26 16.79
C HIS A 234 -19.79 -15.29 15.43
N GLY A 235 -19.09 -15.59 14.33
CA GLY A 235 -19.72 -15.73 13.01
C GLY A 235 -20.09 -14.42 12.31
N GLY A 236 -19.63 -13.26 12.80
CA GLY A 236 -19.93 -11.94 12.23
C GLY A 236 -19.17 -11.58 10.95
N TYR A 237 -18.71 -12.56 10.16
CA TYR A 237 -17.89 -12.33 8.96
C TYR A 237 -18.63 -11.53 7.88
N MET A 238 -19.95 -11.71 7.74
CA MET A 238 -20.76 -10.96 6.76
C MET A 238 -20.72 -9.45 7.04
N LYS A 239 -20.80 -9.05 8.32
CA LYS A 239 -20.60 -7.66 8.74
C LYS A 239 -19.16 -7.22 8.50
N ILE A 240 -18.17 -8.02 8.92
CA ILE A 240 -16.75 -7.65 8.75
C ILE A 240 -16.38 -7.48 7.28
N LEU A 241 -17.00 -8.19 6.36
CA LEU A 241 -16.77 -8.10 4.91
C LEU A 241 -17.73 -7.12 4.20
N GLY A 242 -18.66 -6.49 4.92
CA GLY A 242 -19.61 -5.53 4.33
C GLY A 242 -20.67 -6.15 3.43
N LEU A 243 -20.97 -7.44 3.60
CA LEU A 243 -21.93 -8.18 2.79
C LEU A 243 -23.39 -8.01 3.24
N ASP A 244 -23.62 -7.59 4.49
CA ASP A 244 -24.96 -7.35 5.08
C ASP A 244 -25.33 -5.84 5.16
N GLY A 245 -24.71 -4.99 4.33
CA GLY A 245 -24.83 -3.52 4.42
C GLY A 245 -23.87 -2.90 5.44
N ASP A 246 -24.02 -1.59 5.71
CA ASP A 246 -23.01 -0.75 6.36
C ASP A 246 -22.58 -1.25 7.76
N ALA A 247 -21.44 -1.94 7.79
CA ALA A 247 -20.86 -2.58 8.97
C ALA A 247 -20.30 -1.59 10.00
N SER A 248 -20.04 -0.35 9.57
CA SER A 248 -19.52 0.72 10.43
C SER A 248 -20.58 1.20 11.43
N ARG A 249 -21.85 1.20 11.02
CA ARG A 249 -22.96 1.85 11.74
C ARG A 249 -23.51 1.05 12.93
N LYS A 250 -23.13 -0.22 13.07
CA LYS A 250 -23.53 -1.08 14.21
C LYS A 250 -22.45 -1.26 15.28
N SER A 251 -21.22 -0.80 15.03
CA SER A 251 -20.13 -0.81 16.03
C SER A 251 -20.34 0.27 17.10
N THR A 252 -20.89 1.43 16.71
CA THR A 252 -21.26 2.52 17.63
C THR A 252 -22.45 2.20 18.54
N HIS A 253 -23.19 1.11 18.29
CA HIS A 253 -24.30 0.67 19.14
C HIS A 253 -23.99 -0.55 20.01
N LEU A 254 -22.76 -1.08 19.98
CA LEU A 254 -22.24 -1.90 21.07
C LEU A 254 -21.80 -0.96 22.19
N ASN A 255 -22.80 -0.35 22.83
CA ASN A 255 -22.62 0.35 24.09
C ASN A 255 -21.94 -0.60 25.07
N MET A 256 -20.80 -0.13 25.58
CA MET A 256 -20.21 -0.61 26.81
C MET A 256 -21.29 -0.62 27.91
N ARG A 257 -21.69 -1.83 28.30
CA ARG A 257 -22.14 -2.18 29.64
C ARG A 257 -21.55 -3.54 29.96
#